data_AF-Q41263-F1
#
_entry.id   AF-Q41263-F1
#
_cell.length_a   1.000
_cell.length_b   1.000
_cell.length_c   1.000
_cell.angle_alpha   90.00
_cell.angle_beta   90.00
_cell.angle_gamma   90.00
#
_symmetry.space_group_name_H-M   'P 1'
#
loop_
_entity.id
_entity.type
_entity.pdbx_description
1 polymer ?
#
loop_
_entity_poly.entity_id
_entity_poly.type
_entity_poly.pdbx_seq_one_letter_code
_entity_poly.pdbx_strand_id
1 'polypeptide(L)'
;KVKSADTVCFTYPNFGNAVSDLILQGAATPDKGTVKLTATDSNGIPRTNSVGRVLFSSPIHLWEKSTGKEASFSTSFSFITKPSPKGGTIADGLTFFIAPPGTTIPSKIEGEYLGVLEPSTGNDPSKNQIVFCEFDLYKNGIDPSYTPHLGINVNQIKSEVTAPWNTTNVPTGSTAFVRITYDAPSKKLSVTLSYPDVSNSFRSTLSHTVSLKDKLPEWVSVGISGCSGLQVSLNNLLSWSFSSELKKVGTSFAITDM
;
A
#
# COMPACT_ATOMS: atom_id res chain seq x y z
N LYS A 1 -31.62 20.27 2.93
CA LYS A 1 -30.22 20.42 2.46
C LYS A 1 -29.73 19.05 2.00
N VAL A 2 -29.47 18.88 0.71
CA VAL A 2 -28.81 17.66 0.18
C VAL A 2 -27.47 17.56 0.91
N LYS A 3 -27.25 16.50 1.69
CA LYS A 3 -25.95 16.29 2.35
C LYS A 3 -24.97 15.88 1.25
N SER A 4 -24.17 16.82 0.78
CA SER A 4 -23.09 16.55 -0.17
C SER A 4 -22.18 15.46 0.39
N ALA A 5 -21.80 14.51 -0.45
CA ALA A 5 -20.65 13.65 -0.21
C ALA A 5 -19.38 14.50 -0.38
N ASP A 6 -18.35 14.19 0.41
CA ASP A 6 -17.02 14.77 0.21
C ASP A 6 -16.19 13.72 -0.52
N THR A 7 -15.73 14.07 -1.72
CA THR A 7 -15.05 13.13 -2.63
C THR A 7 -13.64 13.60 -2.92
N VAL A 8 -12.69 12.66 -2.89
CA VAL A 8 -11.32 12.88 -3.36
C VAL A 8 -10.97 11.81 -4.37
N CYS A 9 -10.49 12.21 -5.54
CA CYS A 9 -9.98 11.29 -6.55
C CYS A 9 -8.72 11.81 -7.24
N PHE A 10 -7.82 10.90 -7.58
CA PHE A 10 -6.65 11.20 -8.41
C PHE A 10 -6.26 9.97 -9.23
N THR A 11 -5.60 10.21 -10.36
CA THR A 11 -5.08 9.16 -11.24
C THR A 11 -3.75 9.59 -11.83
N TYR A 12 -2.74 8.75 -11.61
CA TYR A 12 -1.40 8.84 -12.16
C TYR A 12 -1.17 7.63 -13.06
N PRO A 13 -1.44 7.73 -14.37
CA PRO A 13 -1.15 6.62 -15.29
C PRO A 13 0.36 6.37 -15.43
N ASN A 14 1.16 7.39 -15.14
CA ASN A 14 2.60 7.36 -14.95
C ASN A 14 3.00 8.57 -14.06
N PHE A 15 4.27 8.67 -13.69
CA PHE A 15 4.80 9.69 -12.79
C PHE A 15 5.64 10.77 -13.49
N GLY A 16 5.47 10.98 -14.81
CA GLY A 16 6.32 11.87 -15.60
C GLY A 16 6.31 13.34 -15.14
N ASN A 17 5.12 13.95 -15.09
CA ASN A 17 4.93 15.35 -14.64
C ASN A 17 4.20 15.46 -13.30
N ALA A 18 3.88 14.32 -12.67
CA ALA A 18 2.85 14.21 -11.65
C ALA A 18 3.37 14.31 -10.20
N VAL A 19 4.44 15.07 -9.99
CA VAL A 19 5.13 15.16 -8.69
C VAL A 19 4.67 16.32 -7.83
N SER A 20 3.92 17.29 -8.35
CA SER A 20 3.50 18.48 -7.58
C SER A 20 2.57 18.12 -6.42
N ASP A 21 1.74 17.10 -6.62
CA ASP A 21 0.67 16.72 -5.68
C ASP A 21 1.06 15.45 -4.89
N LEU A 22 2.33 15.04 -5.00
CA LEU A 22 2.90 13.89 -4.32
C LEU A 22 4.01 14.35 -3.36
N ILE A 23 4.07 13.70 -2.19
CA ILE A 23 5.19 13.84 -1.26
C ILE A 23 6.07 12.60 -1.45
N LEU A 24 7.32 12.85 -1.85
CA LEU A 24 8.35 11.82 -1.94
C LEU A 24 9.20 11.85 -0.68
N GLN A 25 9.42 10.69 -0.07
CA GLN A 25 10.24 10.55 1.12
C GLN A 25 11.31 9.49 0.92
N GLY A 26 12.45 9.66 1.58
CA GLY A 26 13.57 8.72 1.55
C GLY A 26 14.12 8.53 0.14
N ALA A 27 14.28 7.28 -0.27
CA ALA A 27 14.82 6.87 -1.56
C ALA A 27 13.84 7.02 -2.73
N ALA A 28 12.60 7.48 -2.49
CA ALA A 28 11.61 7.61 -3.54
C ALA A 28 12.05 8.65 -4.59
N THR A 29 12.33 8.21 -5.81
CA THR A 29 12.79 9.09 -6.89
C THR A 29 12.07 8.78 -8.21
N PRO A 30 11.56 9.79 -8.94
CA PRO A 30 11.02 9.58 -10.28
C PRO A 30 12.11 9.08 -11.24
N ASP A 31 11.78 8.11 -12.08
CA ASP A 31 12.65 7.61 -13.14
C ASP A 31 11.81 7.21 -14.35
N LYS A 32 11.96 7.93 -15.47
CA LYS A 32 11.34 7.60 -16.77
C LYS A 32 9.84 7.29 -16.70
N GLY A 33 9.08 8.11 -15.97
CA GLY A 33 7.63 7.93 -15.79
C GLY A 33 7.23 6.91 -14.71
N THR A 34 8.18 6.39 -13.95
CA THR A 34 7.95 5.52 -12.77
C THR A 34 8.47 6.20 -11.51
N VAL A 35 8.20 5.64 -10.33
CA VAL A 35 8.94 5.99 -9.10
C VAL A 35 9.70 4.77 -8.60
N LYS A 36 11.01 4.90 -8.47
CA LYS A 36 11.84 3.93 -7.71
C LYS A 36 11.60 4.16 -6.24
N LEU A 37 11.16 3.13 -5.53
CA LEU A 37 10.92 3.18 -4.09
C LEU A 37 12.11 2.67 -3.27
N THR A 38 13.11 2.07 -3.92
CA THR A 38 14.37 1.67 -3.31
C THR A 38 15.54 2.27 -4.07
N ALA A 39 16.59 2.68 -3.34
CA ALA A 39 17.76 3.34 -3.90
C ALA A 39 18.64 2.32 -4.63
N THR A 40 19.29 2.76 -5.71
CA THR A 40 20.34 2.01 -6.40
C THR A 40 21.67 2.74 -6.36
N ASP A 41 22.77 2.02 -6.49
CA ASP A 41 24.06 2.64 -6.84
C ASP A 41 24.11 3.09 -8.31
N SER A 42 25.24 3.63 -8.74
CA SER A 42 25.45 4.12 -10.13
C SER A 42 25.37 3.02 -11.18
N ASN A 43 25.50 1.75 -10.79
CA ASN A 43 25.42 0.59 -11.68
C ASN A 43 24.02 -0.04 -11.67
N GLY A 44 23.04 0.59 -11.00
CA GLY A 44 21.68 0.08 -10.90
C GLY A 44 21.52 -1.07 -9.89
N ILE A 45 22.50 -1.27 -9.00
CA ILE A 45 22.42 -2.31 -7.96
C ILE A 45 21.63 -1.77 -6.76
N PRO A 46 20.57 -2.47 -6.29
CA PRO A 46 19.81 -2.04 -5.12
C PRO A 46 20.68 -1.92 -3.86
N ARG A 47 20.43 -0.89 -3.06
CA ARG A 47 21.09 -0.70 -1.76
C ARG A 47 20.31 -1.39 -0.64
N THR A 48 21.05 -1.87 0.36
CA THR A 48 20.48 -2.38 1.61
C THR A 48 19.92 -1.24 2.46
N ASN A 49 18.99 -1.57 3.36
CA ASN A 49 18.36 -0.64 4.31
C ASN A 49 17.82 0.63 3.63
N SER A 50 17.16 0.45 2.49
CA SER A 50 16.61 1.54 1.69
C SER A 50 15.09 1.56 1.82
N VAL A 51 14.55 2.73 2.15
CA VAL A 51 13.10 2.98 2.15
C VAL A 51 12.78 4.19 1.30
N GLY A 52 11.77 4.08 0.46
CA GLY A 52 11.18 5.19 -0.28
C GLY A 52 9.67 5.13 -0.17
N ARG A 53 9.05 6.30 0.05
CA ARG A 53 7.59 6.42 0.12
C ARG A 53 7.08 7.48 -0.84
N VAL A 54 5.93 7.19 -1.45
CA VAL A 54 5.14 8.13 -2.24
C VAL A 54 3.82 8.32 -1.52
N LEU A 55 3.48 9.55 -1.15
CA LEU A 55 2.22 9.88 -0.50
C LEU A 55 1.45 10.89 -1.33
N PHE A 56 0.13 10.82 -1.30
CA PHE A 56 -0.68 11.92 -1.81
C PHE A 56 -0.57 13.10 -0.84
N SER A 57 -0.34 14.30 -1.38
CA SER A 57 0.00 15.48 -0.58
C SER A 57 -1.14 15.98 0.30
N SER A 58 -2.38 15.84 -0.15
CA SER A 58 -3.57 16.31 0.58
C SER A 58 -4.13 15.22 1.49
N PRO A 59 -4.39 15.52 2.79
CA PRO A 59 -5.07 14.58 3.68
C PRO A 59 -6.47 14.16 3.18
N ILE A 60 -6.83 12.90 3.40
CA ILE A 60 -8.13 12.30 3.06
C ILE A 60 -9.02 12.30 4.31
N HIS A 61 -10.25 12.79 4.19
CA HIS A 61 -11.25 12.73 5.25
C HIS A 61 -11.89 11.33 5.28
N LEU A 62 -11.40 10.47 6.18
CA LEU A 62 -11.76 9.05 6.23
C LEU A 62 -13.08 8.81 6.97
N TRP A 63 -13.35 9.59 8.01
CA TRP A 63 -14.59 9.53 8.77
C TRP A 63 -14.83 10.86 9.50
N GLU A 64 -16.10 11.13 9.85
CA GLU A 64 -16.50 12.38 10.51
C GLU A 64 -17.32 12.09 11.77
N LYS A 65 -16.79 12.45 12.94
CA LYS A 65 -17.43 12.21 14.25
C LYS A 65 -18.78 12.91 14.38
N SER A 66 -18.88 14.14 13.87
CA SER A 66 -20.05 15.01 14.04
C SER A 66 -21.30 14.49 13.31
N THR A 67 -21.12 13.78 12.20
CA THR A 67 -22.21 13.30 11.35
C THR A 67 -22.33 11.77 11.32
N GLY A 68 -21.29 11.07 11.79
CA GLY A 68 -21.16 9.62 11.68
C GLY A 68 -20.93 9.14 10.24
N LYS A 69 -20.42 10.01 9.35
CA LYS A 69 -20.02 9.61 8.00
C LYS A 69 -18.73 8.78 8.06
N GLU A 70 -18.62 7.79 7.20
CA GLU A 70 -17.41 6.99 6.98
C GLU A 70 -17.18 6.87 5.48
N ALA A 71 -15.93 6.90 5.04
CA ALA A 71 -15.58 6.88 3.63
C ALA A 71 -15.36 5.45 3.13
N SER A 72 -16.04 5.10 2.04
CA SER A 72 -15.61 3.98 1.20
C SER A 72 -14.54 4.49 0.24
N PHE A 73 -13.56 3.64 -0.09
CA PHE A 73 -12.52 4.01 -1.05
C PHE A 73 -12.10 2.83 -1.94
N SER A 74 -11.51 3.16 -3.08
CA SER A 74 -10.79 2.23 -3.93
C SER A 74 -9.47 2.84 -4.33
N THR A 75 -8.41 2.04 -4.32
CA THR A 75 -7.12 2.41 -4.92
C THR A 75 -6.65 1.29 -5.83
N SER A 76 -6.04 1.67 -6.94
CA SER A 76 -5.38 0.72 -7.83
C SER A 76 -4.00 1.25 -8.17
N PHE A 77 -3.01 0.39 -8.18
CA PHE A 77 -1.66 0.74 -8.60
C PHE A 77 -1.02 -0.44 -9.31
N SER A 78 -0.01 -0.15 -10.11
CA SER A 78 0.82 -1.19 -10.72
C SER A 78 2.27 -0.97 -10.38
N PHE A 79 2.99 -2.07 -10.20
CA PHE A 79 4.39 -2.04 -9.84
C PHE A 79 5.15 -3.20 -10.47
N ILE A 80 6.46 -3.06 -10.53
CA ILE A 80 7.39 -4.13 -10.87
C ILE A 80 8.33 -4.32 -9.70
N THR A 81 8.50 -5.59 -9.30
CA THR A 81 9.59 -6.00 -8.41
C THR A 81 10.57 -6.91 -9.14
N LYS A 82 11.87 -6.76 -8.85
CA LYS A 82 12.93 -7.59 -9.45
C LYS A 82 13.99 -7.93 -8.41
N PRO A 83 14.60 -9.13 -8.48
CA PRO A 83 15.78 -9.45 -7.70
C PRO A 83 16.96 -8.56 -8.10
N SER A 84 17.98 -8.50 -7.25
CA SER A 84 19.24 -7.84 -7.58
C SER A 84 19.87 -8.43 -8.84
N PRO A 85 20.46 -7.62 -9.74
CA PRO A 85 21.26 -8.12 -10.86
C PRO A 85 22.46 -8.97 -10.43
N LYS A 86 22.91 -8.83 -9.16
CA LYS A 86 23.96 -9.67 -8.57
C LYS A 86 23.45 -11.05 -8.10
N GLY A 87 22.17 -11.35 -8.27
CA GLY A 87 21.51 -12.52 -7.69
C GLY A 87 21.23 -12.35 -6.20
N GLY A 88 20.79 -13.43 -5.57
CA GLY A 88 20.40 -13.47 -4.15
C GLY A 88 18.89 -13.55 -3.94
N THR A 89 18.49 -13.59 -2.67
CA THR A 89 17.08 -13.64 -2.27
C THR A 89 16.45 -12.26 -2.43
N ILE A 90 15.27 -12.21 -3.05
CA ILE A 90 14.49 -10.98 -3.21
C ILE A 90 13.86 -10.57 -1.87
N ALA A 91 13.91 -9.28 -1.53
CA ALA A 91 13.34 -8.75 -0.28
C ALA A 91 13.18 -7.21 -0.32
N ASP A 92 12.45 -6.58 0.60
CA ASP A 92 11.53 -7.18 1.57
C ASP A 92 10.11 -7.06 1.04
N GLY A 93 9.77 -5.95 0.41
CA GLY A 93 8.48 -5.81 -0.26
C GLY A 93 8.01 -4.38 -0.41
N LEU A 94 6.70 -4.25 -0.56
CA LEU A 94 5.97 -3.01 -0.76
C LEU A 94 4.70 -3.00 0.10
N THR A 95 4.21 -1.82 0.48
CA THR A 95 2.90 -1.68 1.11
C THR A 95 2.12 -0.52 0.52
N PHE A 96 0.78 -0.64 0.49
CA PHE A 96 -0.11 0.52 0.51
C PHE A 96 -0.54 0.76 1.96
N PHE A 97 -0.42 1.99 2.44
CA PHE A 97 -0.70 2.32 3.84
C PHE A 97 -1.62 3.52 4.00
N ILE A 98 -2.32 3.54 5.14
CA ILE A 98 -3.16 4.63 5.62
C ILE A 98 -2.67 4.96 7.04
N ALA A 99 -2.27 6.21 7.26
CA ALA A 99 -1.64 6.65 8.50
C ALA A 99 -2.01 8.11 8.83
N PRO A 100 -1.73 8.61 10.05
CA PRO A 100 -1.89 10.01 10.39
C PRO A 100 -1.18 10.95 9.39
N PRO A 101 -1.75 12.13 9.11
CA PRO A 101 -1.12 13.15 8.29
C PRO A 101 0.25 13.54 8.84
N GLY A 102 1.20 13.78 7.94
CA GLY A 102 2.57 14.13 8.34
C GLY A 102 3.42 12.93 8.79
N THR A 103 2.96 11.70 8.60
CA THR A 103 3.79 10.50 8.81
C THR A 103 5.13 10.60 8.08
N THR A 104 6.21 10.17 8.75
CA THR A 104 7.58 10.11 8.21
C THR A 104 8.10 8.67 8.20
N ILE A 105 9.19 8.44 7.48
CA ILE A 105 9.89 7.16 7.51
C ILE A 105 10.35 6.89 8.96
N PRO A 106 10.24 5.65 9.47
CA PRO A 106 10.76 5.26 10.78
C PRO A 106 12.24 5.62 10.96
N SER A 107 12.65 5.86 12.20
CA SER A 107 14.02 6.29 12.49
C SER A 107 15.04 5.19 12.23
N LYS A 108 14.63 3.94 12.45
CA LYS A 108 15.40 2.74 12.13
C LYS A 108 14.78 2.01 10.94
N ILE A 109 15.60 1.72 9.95
CA ILE A 109 15.20 0.95 8.78
C ILE A 109 15.62 -0.50 8.99
N GLU A 110 14.63 -1.37 9.14
CA GLU A 110 14.78 -2.82 9.05
C GLU A 110 13.76 -3.33 8.04
N GLY A 111 14.21 -4.22 7.16
CA GLY A 111 13.44 -4.70 6.00
C GLY A 111 12.03 -5.15 6.37
N GLU A 112 11.92 -5.91 7.46
CA GLU A 112 10.70 -6.52 7.96
C GLU A 112 9.58 -5.53 8.33
N TYR A 113 9.90 -4.26 8.63
CA TYR A 113 8.87 -3.25 8.96
C TYR A 113 8.44 -2.41 7.76
N LEU A 114 8.91 -2.77 6.56
CA LEU A 114 8.47 -2.26 5.26
C LEU A 114 8.48 -0.73 5.11
N GLY A 115 9.28 -0.03 5.94
CA GLY A 115 9.37 1.42 5.96
C GLY A 115 8.15 2.15 6.52
N VAL A 116 7.24 1.45 7.21
CA VAL A 116 5.98 2.00 7.73
C VAL A 116 5.81 1.84 9.24
N LEU A 117 6.60 0.98 9.88
CA LEU A 117 6.61 0.78 11.33
C LEU A 117 8.00 0.98 11.91
N GLU A 118 8.07 1.53 13.11
CA GLU A 118 9.32 1.62 13.87
C GLU A 118 9.61 0.26 14.52
N PRO A 119 10.80 -0.35 14.32
CA PRO A 119 11.14 -1.63 14.93
C PRO A 119 10.83 -1.76 16.43
N SER A 120 11.06 -0.69 17.22
CA SER A 120 10.81 -0.74 18.66
C SER A 120 9.32 -0.82 19.04
N THR A 121 8.41 -0.46 18.14
CA THR A 121 6.95 -0.45 18.39
C THR A 121 6.16 -1.31 17.40
N GLY A 122 6.80 -1.84 16.35
CA GLY A 122 6.12 -2.51 15.23
C GLY A 122 5.38 -3.79 15.61
N ASN A 123 5.70 -4.38 16.76
CA ASN A 123 5.01 -5.56 17.30
C ASN A 123 3.94 -5.23 18.36
N ASP A 124 3.74 -3.94 18.70
CA ASP A 124 2.76 -3.50 19.69
C ASP A 124 1.63 -2.69 19.02
N PRO A 125 0.44 -3.28 18.81
CA PRO A 125 -0.67 -2.61 18.14
C PRO A 125 -1.26 -1.42 18.91
N SER A 126 -0.88 -1.23 20.18
CA SER A 126 -1.27 -0.05 20.98
C SER A 126 -0.42 1.19 20.72
N LYS A 127 0.74 1.03 20.04
CA LYS A 127 1.73 2.08 19.83
C LYS A 127 1.70 2.70 18.44
N ASN A 128 0.94 2.12 17.52
CA ASN A 128 0.86 2.56 16.14
C ASN A 128 -0.59 2.87 15.74
N GLN A 129 -0.76 3.81 14.82
CA GLN A 129 -2.04 4.11 14.18
C GLN A 129 -1.83 3.99 12.68
N ILE A 130 -1.93 2.77 12.17
CA ILE A 130 -1.67 2.50 10.76
C ILE A 130 -2.44 1.25 10.32
N VAL A 131 -3.03 1.32 9.14
CA VAL A 131 -3.57 0.14 8.46
C VAL A 131 -2.89 0.05 7.12
N PHE A 132 -2.35 -1.11 6.78
CA PHE A 132 -1.63 -1.30 5.52
C PHE A 132 -1.91 -2.68 4.91
N CYS A 133 -1.73 -2.74 3.60
CA CYS A 133 -1.76 -3.98 2.83
C CYS A 133 -0.34 -4.24 2.35
N GLU A 134 0.26 -5.33 2.80
CA GLU A 134 1.63 -5.73 2.44
C GLU A 134 1.67 -6.66 1.23
N PHE A 135 2.76 -6.53 0.47
CA PHE A 135 3.18 -7.38 -0.62
C PHE A 135 4.60 -7.83 -0.28
N ASP A 136 4.67 -8.87 0.55
CA ASP A 136 5.89 -9.34 1.19
C ASP A 136 6.57 -10.41 0.34
N LEU A 137 7.84 -10.18 0.04
CA LEU A 137 8.69 -10.99 -0.80
C LEU A 137 9.67 -11.84 0.00
N TYR A 138 9.83 -11.54 1.30
CA TYR A 138 10.77 -12.20 2.18
C TYR A 138 10.03 -12.97 3.26
N LYS A 139 10.74 -13.80 4.01
CA LYS A 139 10.16 -14.55 5.13
C LYS A 139 10.91 -14.22 6.41
N ASN A 140 10.25 -13.50 7.27
CA ASN A 140 10.62 -13.20 8.64
C ASN A 140 10.00 -14.22 9.61
N GLY A 141 10.41 -14.16 10.88
CA GLY A 141 9.91 -15.09 11.90
C GLY A 141 8.42 -14.95 12.21
N ILE A 142 7.84 -13.78 11.94
CA ILE A 142 6.42 -13.46 12.20
C ILE A 142 5.48 -13.88 11.06
N ASP A 143 6.06 -14.21 9.90
CA ASP A 143 5.33 -14.45 8.67
C ASP A 143 4.71 -15.86 8.60
N PRO A 144 3.74 -16.07 7.70
CA PRO A 144 3.20 -17.39 7.43
C PRO A 144 4.27 -18.40 7.00
N SER A 145 3.89 -19.68 6.98
CA SER A 145 4.80 -20.76 6.58
C SER A 145 5.25 -20.67 5.11
N TYR A 146 4.55 -19.89 4.29
CA TYR A 146 4.79 -19.65 2.87
C TYR A 146 5.25 -18.21 2.61
N THR A 147 5.99 -18.02 1.52
CA THR A 147 6.43 -16.72 0.99
C THR A 147 6.57 -16.86 -0.53
N PRO A 148 6.38 -15.81 -1.34
CA PRO A 148 5.84 -14.49 -1.01
C PRO A 148 4.37 -14.54 -0.52
N HIS A 149 3.91 -13.49 0.17
CA HIS A 149 2.51 -13.36 0.61
C HIS A 149 1.96 -11.94 0.46
N LEU A 150 0.63 -11.85 0.40
CA LEU A 150 -0.09 -10.62 0.70
C LEU A 150 -0.55 -10.65 2.15
N GLY A 151 -0.69 -9.48 2.76
CA GLY A 151 -1.25 -9.33 4.09
C GLY A 151 -2.10 -8.08 4.26
N ILE A 152 -3.01 -8.10 5.24
CA ILE A 152 -3.65 -6.91 5.79
C ILE A 152 -3.21 -6.79 7.25
N ASN A 153 -2.60 -5.66 7.57
CA ASN A 153 -1.97 -5.40 8.86
C ASN A 153 -2.68 -4.24 9.55
N VAL A 154 -2.92 -4.39 10.85
CA VAL A 154 -3.63 -3.41 11.67
C VAL A 154 -2.77 -3.05 12.88
N ASN A 155 -2.16 -1.87 12.84
CA ASN A 155 -1.31 -1.28 13.88
C ASN A 155 -0.05 -2.07 14.27
N GLN A 156 0.26 -3.19 13.63
CA GLN A 156 1.45 -3.99 13.92
C GLN A 156 1.90 -4.73 12.67
N ILE A 157 3.13 -5.27 12.67
CA ILE A 157 3.69 -5.96 11.51
C ILE A 157 3.05 -7.34 11.29
N LYS A 158 2.56 -8.01 12.33
CA LYS A 158 1.83 -9.25 12.16
C LYS A 158 0.51 -9.00 11.42
N SER A 159 0.39 -9.56 10.23
CA SER A 159 -0.85 -9.56 9.44
C SER A 159 -2.02 -10.21 10.19
N GLU A 160 -3.21 -9.61 10.09
CA GLU A 160 -4.48 -10.18 10.59
C GLU A 160 -4.94 -11.35 9.72
N VAL A 161 -4.67 -11.26 8.42
CA VAL A 161 -4.97 -12.28 7.42
C VAL A 161 -3.92 -12.21 6.32
N THR A 162 -3.54 -13.37 5.78
CA THR A 162 -2.56 -13.50 4.72
C THR A 162 -3.09 -14.36 3.57
N ALA A 163 -2.55 -14.18 2.38
CA ALA A 163 -2.79 -15.04 1.23
C ALA A 163 -1.49 -15.31 0.46
N PRO A 164 -1.26 -16.53 -0.06
CA PRO A 164 -0.07 -16.80 -0.86
C PRO A 164 0.02 -15.90 -2.09
N TRP A 165 1.22 -15.40 -2.37
CA TRP A 165 1.56 -14.72 -3.61
C TRP A 165 2.48 -15.63 -4.42
N ASN A 166 1.88 -16.54 -5.18
CA ASN A 166 2.63 -17.51 -5.95
C ASN A 166 3.28 -16.86 -7.18
N THR A 167 4.56 -16.53 -7.04
CA THR A 167 5.40 -15.95 -8.09
C THR A 167 6.11 -16.99 -8.96
N THR A 168 5.91 -18.30 -8.70
CA THR A 168 6.67 -19.40 -9.34
C THR A 168 6.68 -19.34 -10.88
N ASN A 169 5.54 -18.97 -11.47
CA ASN A 169 5.36 -18.90 -12.93
C ASN A 169 5.26 -17.46 -13.44
N VAL A 170 5.62 -16.47 -12.62
CA VAL A 170 5.60 -15.06 -13.00
C VAL A 170 6.99 -14.69 -13.52
N PRO A 171 7.15 -14.35 -14.81
CA PRO A 171 8.42 -13.90 -15.34
C PRO A 171 8.96 -12.70 -14.56
N THR A 172 10.29 -12.68 -14.36
CA THR A 172 10.93 -11.54 -13.70
C THR A 172 10.68 -10.26 -14.48
N GLY A 173 10.20 -9.23 -13.77
CA GLY A 173 9.86 -7.95 -14.40
C GLY A 173 8.45 -7.85 -14.95
N SER A 174 7.61 -8.88 -14.80
CA SER A 174 6.17 -8.76 -15.05
C SER A 174 5.52 -7.70 -14.15
N THR A 175 4.57 -6.97 -14.72
CA THR A 175 3.82 -5.94 -13.99
C THR A 175 2.76 -6.57 -13.11
N ALA A 176 2.85 -6.33 -11.81
CA ALA A 176 1.78 -6.64 -10.87
C ALA A 176 0.74 -5.51 -10.89
N PHE A 177 -0.53 -5.87 -10.95
CA PHE A 177 -1.67 -4.95 -10.81
C PHE A 177 -2.38 -5.22 -9.50
N VAL A 178 -2.51 -4.17 -8.69
CA VAL A 178 -3.16 -4.22 -7.38
C VAL A 178 -4.44 -3.41 -7.43
N ARG A 179 -5.49 -3.95 -6.82
CA ARG A 179 -6.71 -3.23 -6.47
C ARG A 179 -7.03 -3.45 -5.00
N ILE A 180 -7.23 -2.37 -4.27
CA ILE A 180 -7.66 -2.37 -2.86
C ILE A 180 -8.98 -1.61 -2.78
N THR A 181 -9.93 -2.14 -2.02
CA THR A 181 -11.22 -1.52 -1.76
C THR A 181 -11.55 -1.60 -0.29
N TYR A 182 -12.06 -0.50 0.28
CA TYR A 182 -12.70 -0.50 1.58
C TYR A 182 -14.17 -0.13 1.42
N ASP A 183 -15.06 -1.03 1.85
CA ASP A 183 -16.48 -0.77 1.96
C ASP A 183 -16.83 -0.42 3.41
N ALA A 184 -17.13 0.86 3.68
CA ALA A 184 -17.40 1.34 5.03
C ALA A 184 -18.64 0.69 5.68
N PRO A 185 -19.78 0.49 4.98
CA PRO A 185 -20.94 -0.18 5.57
C PRO A 185 -20.66 -1.60 6.09
N SER A 186 -19.93 -2.42 5.32
CA SER A 186 -19.53 -3.77 5.76
C SER A 186 -18.20 -3.81 6.52
N LYS A 187 -17.52 -2.66 6.67
CA LYS A 187 -16.17 -2.52 7.26
C LYS A 187 -15.15 -3.45 6.62
N LYS A 188 -15.28 -3.71 5.32
CA LYS A 188 -14.51 -4.76 4.63
C LYS A 188 -13.40 -4.15 3.79
N LEU A 189 -12.15 -4.39 4.19
CA LEU A 189 -10.96 -4.11 3.39
C LEU A 189 -10.62 -5.34 2.55
N SER A 190 -10.52 -5.18 1.23
CA SER A 190 -10.23 -6.26 0.29
C SER A 190 -9.06 -5.89 -0.61
N VAL A 191 -8.17 -6.85 -0.86
CA VAL A 191 -6.98 -6.71 -1.70
C VAL A 191 -7.06 -7.74 -2.82
N THR A 192 -6.71 -7.33 -4.03
CA THR A 192 -6.49 -8.21 -5.17
C THR A 192 -5.18 -7.84 -5.83
N LEU A 193 -4.30 -8.81 -6.01
CA LEU A 193 -3.11 -8.72 -6.85
C LEU A 193 -3.27 -9.65 -8.05
N SER A 194 -2.87 -9.20 -9.23
CA SER A 194 -2.93 -10.02 -10.44
C SER A 194 -1.81 -9.71 -11.44
N TYR A 195 -1.52 -10.68 -12.30
CA TYR A 195 -0.65 -10.53 -13.48
C TYR A 195 -1.45 -10.88 -14.74
N PRO A 196 -2.16 -9.91 -15.35
CA PRO A 196 -3.03 -10.16 -16.49
C PRO A 196 -2.23 -10.63 -17.73
N ASP A 197 -0.99 -10.17 -17.87
CA ASP A 197 -0.13 -10.45 -19.04
C ASP A 197 0.66 -11.77 -18.93
N VAL A 198 0.47 -12.53 -17.85
CA VAL A 198 1.13 -13.82 -17.63
C VAL A 198 0.17 -14.95 -17.96
N SER A 199 0.65 -16.00 -18.65
CA SER A 199 -0.15 -17.19 -18.98
C SER A 199 -0.80 -17.77 -17.72
N ASN A 200 -2.11 -18.03 -17.76
CA ASN A 200 -2.98 -18.44 -16.65
C ASN A 200 -3.39 -17.33 -15.66
N SER A 201 -3.07 -16.05 -15.95
CA SER A 201 -3.57 -14.86 -15.25
C SER A 201 -3.62 -15.01 -13.72
N PHE A 202 -2.45 -15.24 -13.11
CA PHE A 202 -2.35 -15.43 -11.66
C PHE A 202 -3.07 -14.30 -10.92
N ARG A 203 -3.88 -14.67 -9.92
CA ARG A 203 -4.61 -13.74 -9.07
C ARG A 203 -4.54 -14.24 -7.62
N SER A 204 -4.17 -13.36 -6.70
CA SER A 204 -4.28 -13.57 -5.26
C SER A 204 -5.22 -12.53 -4.66
N THR A 205 -6.10 -12.96 -3.77
CA THR A 205 -7.10 -12.10 -3.14
C THR A 205 -7.19 -12.39 -1.66
N LEU A 206 -7.38 -11.33 -0.86
CA LEU A 206 -7.63 -11.47 0.57
C LEU A 206 -8.59 -10.38 1.04
N SER A 207 -9.31 -10.60 2.13
CA SER A 207 -10.15 -9.56 2.75
C SER A 207 -10.22 -9.70 4.26
N HIS A 208 -10.38 -8.58 4.95
CA HIS A 208 -10.50 -8.50 6.39
C HIS A 208 -11.58 -7.50 6.79
N THR A 209 -12.35 -7.83 7.83
CA THR A 209 -13.32 -6.90 8.41
C THR A 209 -12.62 -6.05 9.47
N VAL A 210 -12.41 -4.77 9.20
CA VAL A 210 -11.75 -3.82 10.09
C VAL A 210 -12.50 -2.49 10.10
N SER A 211 -12.80 -2.00 11.30
CA SER A 211 -13.41 -0.69 11.50
C SER A 211 -12.34 0.40 11.45
N LEU A 212 -12.13 1.05 10.30
CA LEU A 212 -11.03 2.01 10.15
C LEU A 212 -11.14 3.21 11.09
N LYS A 213 -12.35 3.67 11.42
CA LYS A 213 -12.56 4.76 12.40
C LYS A 213 -12.08 4.42 13.81
N ASP A 214 -12.00 3.13 14.15
CA ASP A 214 -11.54 2.69 15.48
C ASP A 214 -10.00 2.55 15.51
N LYS A 215 -9.33 2.71 14.37
CA LYS A 215 -7.87 2.51 14.20
C LYS A 215 -7.15 3.79 13.77
N LEU A 216 -7.83 4.67 13.04
CA LEU A 216 -7.23 5.83 12.37
C LEU A 216 -7.96 7.13 12.73
N PRO A 217 -7.26 8.28 12.72
CA PRO A 217 -7.89 9.60 12.90
C PRO A 217 -8.86 9.96 11.77
N GLU A 218 -9.67 11.02 11.97
CA GLU A 218 -10.66 11.50 10.97
C GLU A 218 -9.99 11.86 9.63
N TRP A 219 -8.80 12.45 9.68
CA TRP A 219 -8.00 12.81 8.52
C TRP A 219 -6.76 11.94 8.45
N VAL A 220 -6.44 11.41 7.27
CA VAL A 220 -5.32 10.48 7.06
C VAL A 220 -4.49 10.84 5.83
N SER A 221 -3.23 10.40 5.80
CA SER A 221 -2.45 10.29 4.57
C SER A 221 -2.54 8.87 4.02
N VAL A 222 -2.58 8.77 2.70
CA VAL A 222 -2.44 7.50 1.97
C VAL A 222 -1.15 7.52 1.18
N GLY A 223 -0.48 6.37 1.11
CA GLY A 223 0.78 6.25 0.41
C GLY A 223 1.18 4.84 0.10
N ILE A 224 2.27 4.73 -0.65
CA ILE A 224 2.93 3.48 -1.01
C ILE A 224 4.37 3.53 -0.52
N SER A 225 4.81 2.51 0.18
CA SER A 225 6.17 2.35 0.69
C SER A 225 6.84 1.16 0.00
N GLY A 226 8.10 1.31 -0.40
CA GLY A 226 8.96 0.19 -0.80
C GLY A 226 10.19 0.12 0.10
N CYS A 227 10.59 -1.09 0.47
CA CYS A 227 11.65 -1.32 1.44
C CYS A 227 12.63 -2.43 0.99
N SER A 228 13.88 -2.27 1.40
CA SER A 228 14.89 -3.33 1.40
C SER A 228 15.68 -3.28 2.70
N GLY A 229 15.98 -4.43 3.26
CA GLY A 229 16.80 -4.66 4.44
C GLY A 229 18.18 -5.15 4.02
N LEU A 230 18.64 -6.28 4.57
CA LEU A 230 19.92 -6.89 4.19
C LEU A 230 19.86 -7.60 2.84
N GLN A 231 18.69 -8.18 2.53
CA GLN A 231 18.34 -8.64 1.19
C GLN A 231 17.61 -7.51 0.46
N VAL A 232 17.59 -7.53 -0.86
CA VAL A 232 17.19 -6.35 -1.65
C VAL A 232 16.31 -6.68 -2.84
N SER A 233 15.54 -5.69 -3.27
CA SER A 233 14.75 -5.72 -4.50
C SER A 233 14.66 -4.34 -5.13
N LEU A 234 14.53 -4.33 -6.45
CA LEU A 234 14.10 -3.14 -7.17
C LEU A 234 12.59 -3.04 -7.03
N ASN A 235 12.07 -1.96 -6.43
CA ASN A 235 10.63 -1.71 -6.34
C ASN A 235 10.28 -0.46 -7.14
N ASN A 236 9.61 -0.65 -8.28
CA ASN A 236 9.24 0.44 -9.18
C ASN A 236 7.72 0.56 -9.25
N LEU A 237 7.20 1.69 -8.78
CA LEU A 237 5.79 2.06 -8.92
C LEU A 237 5.56 2.65 -10.32
N LEU A 238 4.61 2.09 -11.07
CA LEU A 238 4.36 2.46 -12.47
C LEU A 238 3.14 3.37 -12.62
N SER A 239 2.08 3.09 -11.87
CA SER A 239 0.84 3.89 -11.87
C SER A 239 0.18 3.87 -10.49
N TRP A 240 -0.65 4.86 -10.19
CA TRP A 240 -1.43 4.90 -8.96
C TRP A 240 -2.72 5.72 -9.14
N SER A 241 -3.84 5.17 -8.69
CA SER A 241 -5.13 5.83 -8.67
C SER A 241 -5.81 5.62 -7.32
N PHE A 242 -6.61 6.59 -6.90
CA PHE A 242 -7.35 6.55 -5.66
C PHE A 242 -8.67 7.30 -5.84
N SER A 243 -9.71 6.79 -5.22
CA SER A 243 -11.01 7.44 -5.12
C SER A 243 -11.59 7.14 -3.74
N SER A 244 -12.01 8.16 -3.02
CA SER A 244 -12.68 8.05 -1.72
C SER A 244 -13.90 8.94 -1.68
N GLU A 245 -14.95 8.45 -1.04
CA GLU A 245 -16.22 9.14 -0.92
C GLU A 245 -16.76 9.02 0.50
N LEU A 246 -16.81 10.16 1.20
CA LEU A 246 -17.30 10.26 2.57
C LEU A 246 -18.82 10.44 2.60
N LYS A 247 -19.52 9.39 3.04
CA LYS A 247 -21.00 9.32 3.05
C LYS A 247 -21.54 8.86 4.40
N LYS A 248 -22.81 9.17 4.65
CA LYS A 248 -23.49 8.68 5.87
C LYS A 248 -23.75 7.19 5.69
N VAL A 249 -23.27 6.38 6.64
CA VAL A 249 -23.50 4.93 6.61
C VAL A 249 -25.02 4.67 6.70
N GLY A 250 -25.56 3.87 5.76
CA GLY A 250 -26.98 3.48 5.74
C GLY A 250 -27.94 4.34 4.91
N THR A 251 -27.46 5.31 4.12
CA THR A 251 -28.32 5.93 3.09
C THR A 251 -28.21 5.14 1.79
N SER A 252 -29.16 4.24 1.55
CA SER A 252 -29.45 3.79 0.19
C SER A 252 -30.05 4.95 -0.60
N PHE A 253 -29.53 5.19 -1.81
CA PHE A 253 -30.31 5.88 -2.83
C PHE A 253 -30.86 4.80 -3.74
N ALA A 254 -32.19 4.75 -3.85
CA ALA A 254 -32.84 4.01 -4.92
C ALA A 254 -32.27 4.56 -6.24
N ILE A 255 -31.68 3.68 -7.05
CA ILE A 255 -31.51 3.96 -8.47
C ILE A 255 -32.93 3.93 -9.03
N THR A 256 -33.51 5.10 -9.27
CA THR A 256 -34.60 5.20 -10.24
C THR A 256 -33.96 5.16 -11.61
N ASP A 257 -34.17 4.05 -12.31
CA ASP A 257 -33.97 3.96 -13.75
C ASP A 257 -34.70 5.11 -14.45
N MET A 258 -33.97 5.85 -15.28
CA MET A 258 -34.47 6.44 -16.53
C MET A 258 -33.34 6.42 -17.56
#